data_AF-A0A5J4L1G0-F1
#
_entry.id   AF-A0A5J4L1G0-F1
#
_cell.length_a   1.000
_cell.length_b   1.000
_cell.length_c   1.000
_cell.angle_alpha   90.00
_cell.angle_beta   90.00
_cell.angle_gamma   90.00
#
_symmetry.space_group_name_H-M   'P 1'
#
loop_
_entity.id
_entity.type
_entity.pdbx_description
1 polymer ?
#
loop_
_entity_poly.entity_id
_entity_poly.type
_entity_poly.pdbx_seq_one_letter_code
_entity_poly.pdbx_strand_id
1 'polypeptide(L)'
;MEQKQERVHYDEFAEQFVSIVTEHWSDILLIINRQSPRLSSLLRIAVPTTLKRMNGSWRIQIITRCISQRDGLQSTRDNEIVAQAIRLWAHTAAQLRLPRITVEFML
;
A
#
# COMPACT_ATOMS: atom_id res chain seq x y z
N MET A 1 -33.85 2.13 2.60
CA MET A 1 -33.06 2.48 1.40
C MET A 1 -31.76 3.11 1.88
N GLU A 2 -30.77 2.33 2.33
CA GLU A 2 -29.61 2.91 3.07
C GLU A 2 -28.23 2.37 2.63
N GLN A 3 -28.16 1.35 1.77
CA GLN A 3 -26.87 0.74 1.40
C GLN A 3 -26.07 1.50 0.33
N LYS A 4 -26.65 2.52 -0.31
CA LYS A 4 -26.02 3.20 -1.45
C LYS A 4 -25.06 4.33 -1.02
N GLN A 5 -25.32 4.99 0.11
CA GLN A 5 -24.47 6.09 0.60
C GLN A 5 -23.16 5.60 1.23
N GLU A 6 -23.20 4.54 2.05
CA GLU A 6 -21.99 3.99 2.69
C GLU A 6 -20.94 3.51 1.67
N ARG A 7 -21.36 2.91 0.55
CA ARG A 7 -20.44 2.46 -0.49
C ARG A 7 -19.74 3.63 -1.21
N VAL A 8 -20.47 4.71 -1.47
CA VAL A 8 -19.93 5.89 -2.16
C VAL A 8 -18.84 6.56 -1.32
N HIS A 9 -19.06 6.71 0.00
CA HIS A 9 -18.04 7.30 0.89
C HIS A 9 -16.81 6.41 1.08
N TYR A 10 -17.01 5.09 1.06
CA TYR A 10 -15.91 4.14 1.16
C TYR A 10 -15.03 4.18 -0.10
N ASP A 11 -15.64 4.22 -1.28
CA ASP A 11 -14.93 4.26 -2.56
C ASP A 11 -14.14 5.57 -2.70
N GLU A 12 -14.73 6.71 -2.30
CA GLU A 12 -14.05 8.01 -2.29
C GLU A 12 -12.82 8.02 -1.37
N PHE A 13 -12.95 7.48 -0.15
CA PHE A 13 -11.80 7.36 0.75
C PHE A 13 -10.71 6.45 0.17
N ALA A 14 -11.09 5.31 -0.41
CA ALA A 14 -10.15 4.36 -0.97
C ALA A 14 -9.36 4.98 -2.14
N GLU A 15 -10.03 5.72 -3.02
CA GLU A 15 -9.41 6.43 -4.14
C GLU A 15 -8.48 7.55 -3.66
N GLN A 16 -8.95 8.40 -2.73
CA GLN A 16 -8.13 9.47 -2.16
C GLN A 16 -6.90 8.92 -1.47
N PHE A 17 -7.05 7.86 -0.67
CA PHE A 17 -5.92 7.22 0.01
C PHE A 17 -4.90 6.69 -0.98
N VAL A 18 -5.33 5.94 -2.00
CA VAL A 18 -4.43 5.42 -3.04
C VAL A 18 -3.72 6.55 -3.77
N SER A 19 -4.42 7.65 -4.07
CA SER A 19 -3.84 8.84 -4.70
C SER A 19 -2.70 9.42 -3.86
N ILE A 20 -2.94 9.68 -2.58
CA ILE A 20 -1.93 10.25 -1.67
C ILE A 20 -0.74 9.28 -1.50
N VAL A 21 -0.99 7.99 -1.32
CA VAL A 21 0.08 6.98 -1.21
C VAL A 21 0.92 6.90 -2.49
N THR A 22 0.29 7.10 -3.65
CA THR A 22 0.99 7.11 -4.95
C THR A 22 1.85 8.36 -5.10
N GLU A 23 1.33 9.53 -4.75
CA GLU A 23 2.06 10.80 -4.76
C GLU A 23 3.31 10.74 -3.86
N HIS A 24 3.16 10.14 -2.68
CA HIS A 24 4.23 10.01 -1.69
C HIS A 24 4.98 8.68 -1.75
N TRP A 25 4.88 7.93 -2.85
CA TRP A 25 5.50 6.61 -2.94
C TRP A 25 7.02 6.66 -2.74
N SER A 26 7.67 7.72 -3.22
CA SER A 26 9.11 7.94 -3.02
C SER A 26 9.50 8.06 -1.55
N ASP A 27 8.70 8.74 -0.73
CA ASP A 27 8.95 8.88 0.71
C ASP A 27 8.79 7.54 1.43
N ILE A 28 7.77 6.76 1.03
CA ILE A 28 7.53 5.42 1.55
C ILE A 28 8.67 4.48 1.16
N LEU A 29 9.20 4.58 -0.07
CA LEU A 29 10.37 3.82 -0.50
C LEU A 29 11.61 4.14 0.34
N LEU A 30 11.81 5.38 0.77
CA LEU A 30 12.91 5.72 1.69
C LEU A 30 12.77 5.00 3.03
N ILE A 31 11.55 4.87 3.55
CA ILE A 31 11.28 4.10 4.78
C ILE A 31 11.56 2.61 4.55
N ILE A 32 11.09 2.05 3.43
CA ILE A 32 11.34 0.65 3.05
C ILE A 32 12.84 0.41 2.92
N ASN A 33 13.59 1.31 2.29
CA ASN A 33 15.02 1.19 2.07
C ASN A 33 15.81 1.05 3.38
N ARG A 34 15.36 1.69 4.47
CA ARG A 34 16.00 1.56 5.79
C ARG A 34 15.86 0.17 6.40
N GLN A 35 14.80 -0.56 6.05
CA GLN A 35 14.56 -1.92 6.54
C GLN A 35 15.03 -2.99 5.54
N SER A 36 14.88 -2.73 4.25
CA SER A 36 15.19 -3.66 3.16
C SER A 36 15.52 -2.89 1.88
N PRO A 37 16.81 -2.59 1.62
CA PRO A 37 17.25 -1.94 0.39
C PRO A 37 16.88 -2.74 -0.87
N ARG A 38 16.95 -4.07 -0.77
CA ARG A 38 16.51 -4.99 -1.83
C ARG A 38 15.05 -4.74 -2.21
N LEU A 39 14.16 -4.67 -1.22
CA LEU A 39 12.73 -4.47 -1.44
C LEU A 39 12.44 -3.08 -2.01
N SER A 40 13.13 -2.05 -1.51
CA SER A 40 13.02 -0.69 -2.07
C SER A 40 13.43 -0.64 -3.54
N SER A 41 14.49 -1.37 -3.92
CA SER A 41 14.94 -1.42 -5.32
C SER A 41 13.91 -2.11 -6.22
N LEU A 42 13.27 -3.18 -5.74
CA LEU A 42 12.22 -3.87 -6.49
C LEU A 42 11.00 -2.95 -6.66
N LEU A 43 10.60 -2.25 -5.60
CA LEU A 43 9.39 -1.44 -5.58
C LEU A 43 9.55 -0.04 -6.20
N ARG A 44 10.73 0.29 -6.73
CA ARG A 44 11.02 1.62 -7.30
C ARG A 44 10.08 2.05 -8.42
N ILE A 45 9.62 1.09 -9.22
CA ILE A 45 8.68 1.31 -10.34
C ILE A 45 7.27 0.77 -10.02
N ALA A 46 7.03 0.39 -8.77
CA ALA A 46 5.75 -0.11 -8.33
C ALA A 46 4.76 1.03 -8.15
N VAL A 47 3.47 0.73 -8.36
CA VAL A 47 2.39 1.72 -8.30
C VAL A 47 1.29 1.18 -7.39
N PRO A 48 0.95 1.86 -6.28
CA PRO A 48 -0.26 1.58 -5.52
C PRO A 48 -1.49 1.83 -6.40
N THR A 49 -2.43 0.88 -6.47
CA THR A 49 -3.56 0.99 -7.41
C THR A 49 -4.92 0.91 -6.76
N THR A 50 -5.09 0.16 -5.69
CA THR A 50 -6.42 -0.06 -5.13
C THR A 50 -6.38 -0.36 -3.64
N LEU A 51 -7.34 0.16 -2.89
CA LEU A 51 -7.57 -0.15 -1.50
C LEU A 51 -8.94 -0.81 -1.34
N LYS A 52 -8.99 -2.05 -0.83
CA LYS A 52 -10.23 -2.81 -0.65
C LYS A 52 -10.35 -3.33 0.78
N ARG A 53 -11.58 -3.48 1.26
CA ARG A 53 -11.88 -4.08 2.56
C ARG A 53 -12.32 -5.50 2.33
N MET A 54 -11.52 -6.44 2.81
CA MET A 54 -11.78 -7.88 2.71
C MET A 54 -11.85 -8.45 4.11
N ASN A 55 -13.00 -9.04 4.47
CA ASN A 55 -13.22 -9.68 5.77
C ASN A 55 -12.83 -8.78 6.96
N GLY A 56 -13.17 -7.49 6.88
CA GLY A 56 -12.87 -6.50 7.92
C GLY A 56 -11.45 -5.91 7.88
N SER A 57 -10.52 -6.47 7.09
CA SER A 57 -9.15 -5.96 6.92
C SER A 57 -9.02 -5.12 5.66
N TRP A 58 -8.23 -4.06 5.74
CA TRP A 58 -7.85 -3.26 4.58
C TRP A 58 -6.72 -3.94 3.82
N ARG A 59 -6.85 -4.01 2.49
CA ARG A 59 -5.86 -4.57 1.58
C ARG A 59 -5.52 -3.54 0.52
N ILE A 60 -4.26 -3.14 0.45
CA ILE A 60 -3.73 -2.30 -0.62
C ILE A 60 -3.07 -3.18 -1.68
N GLN A 61 -3.43 -2.94 -2.93
CA GLN A 61 -2.86 -3.60 -4.08
C GLN A 61 -1.78 -2.71 -4.70
N ILE A 62 -0.64 -3.30 -5.00
CA ILE A 62 0.53 -2.61 -5.56
C ILE A 62 0.95 -3.36 -6.81
N ILE A 63 0.85 -2.71 -7.98
CA ILE A 63 1.29 -3.27 -9.24
C ILE A 63 2.81 -3.14 -9.36
N THR A 64 3.46 -4.23 -9.73
CA THR A 64 4.90 -4.31 -9.96
C THR A 64 5.15 -4.64 -11.42
N ARG A 65 5.71 -3.69 -12.17
CA ARG A 65 5.77 -3.77 -13.65
C ARG A 65 6.83 -4.73 -14.20
N CYS A 66 7.49 -5.53 -13.38
CA CYS A 66 8.62 -6.36 -13.81
C CYS A 66 8.45 -7.82 -13.36
N ILE A 67 8.34 -8.71 -14.35
CA ILE A 67 8.16 -10.16 -14.19
C ILE A 67 9.31 -10.77 -13.37
N SER A 68 10.54 -10.24 -13.50
CA SER A 68 11.71 -10.68 -12.74
C SER A 68 11.65 -10.33 -11.24
N GLN A 69 10.78 -9.39 -10.84
CA GLN A 69 10.58 -9.04 -9.43
C GLN A 69 9.66 -10.02 -8.71
N ARG A 70 8.94 -10.87 -9.46
CA ARG A 70 8.01 -11.86 -8.90
C ARG A 70 8.71 -12.88 -8.02
N ASP A 71 9.96 -13.27 -8.33
CA ASP A 71 10.76 -14.16 -7.48
C ASP A 71 11.32 -13.46 -6.24
N GLY A 72 11.39 -12.12 -6.27
CA GLY A 72 11.83 -11.31 -5.14
C GLY A 72 10.73 -10.92 -4.16
N LEU A 73 9.46 -10.94 -4.56
CA LEU A 73 8.32 -10.45 -3.78
C LEU A 73 7.38 -11.61 -3.41
N GLN A 74 7.87 -12.56 -2.60
CA GLN A 74 7.09 -13.76 -2.26
C GLN A 74 6.93 -14.01 -0.76
N SER A 75 7.58 -13.20 0.08
CA SER A 75 7.54 -13.42 1.53
C SER A 75 6.43 -12.60 2.17
N THR A 76 5.68 -13.22 3.09
CA THR A 76 4.81 -12.51 4.05
C THR A 76 5.53 -11.33 4.71
N ARG A 77 6.84 -11.48 4.95
CA ARG A 77 7.70 -10.44 5.50
C ARG A 77 7.81 -9.21 4.61
N ASP A 78 7.90 -9.37 3.29
CA ASP A 78 7.99 -8.23 2.37
C ASP A 78 6.69 -7.42 2.42
N ASN A 79 5.53 -8.09 2.45
CA ASN A 79 4.24 -7.44 2.60
C ASN A 79 4.14 -6.68 3.93
N GLU A 80 4.65 -7.26 5.01
CA GLU A 80 4.68 -6.62 6.34
C GLU A 80 5.59 -5.39 6.37
N ILE A 81 6.77 -5.45 5.76
CA ILE A 81 7.68 -4.30 5.65
C ILE A 81 7.00 -3.15 4.91
N VAL A 82 6.36 -3.42 3.76
CA VAL A 82 5.64 -2.38 3.01
C VAL A 82 4.44 -1.86 3.78
N ALA A 83 3.63 -2.73 4.39
CA ALA A 83 2.48 -2.33 5.18
C ALA A 83 2.87 -1.44 6.36
N GLN A 84 3.98 -1.78 7.04
CA GLN A 84 4.52 -0.97 8.13
C GLN A 84 5.07 0.36 7.62
N ALA A 85 5.74 0.38 6.47
CA ALA A 85 6.26 1.61 5.87
C ALA A 85 5.14 2.58 5.49
N ILE A 86 4.06 2.10 4.85
CA ILE A 86 2.88 2.91 4.52
C ILE A 86 2.22 3.44 5.81
N ARG A 87 2.11 2.61 6.85
CA ARG A 87 1.57 3.03 8.14
C ARG A 87 2.43 4.08 8.83
N LEU A 88 3.75 3.90 8.81
CA LEU A 88 4.70 4.83 9.42
C LEU A 88 4.66 6.16 8.67
N TRP A 89 4.81 6.09 7.34
CA TRP A 89 4.16 6.92 6.33
C TRP A 89 3.11 7.89 6.85
N ALA A 90 1.91 7.32 6.89
CA ALA A 90 0.67 8.01 7.18
C ALA A 90 0.67 8.59 8.60
N HIS A 91 1.27 7.89 9.57
CA HIS A 91 1.36 8.39 10.94
C HIS A 91 2.24 9.64 11.06
N THR A 92 3.41 9.65 10.42
CA THR A 92 4.39 10.72 10.58
C THR A 92 4.14 11.91 9.65
N ALA A 93 3.79 11.65 8.40
CA ALA A 93 3.67 12.69 7.38
C ALA A 93 2.22 13.18 7.23
N ALA A 94 1.26 12.26 7.21
CA ALA A 94 -0.16 12.60 7.01
C ALA A 94 -0.94 12.80 8.33
N GLN A 95 -0.32 12.52 9.49
CA GLN A 95 -0.98 12.48 10.81
C GLN A 95 -2.22 11.56 10.86
N LEU A 96 -2.28 10.57 9.96
CA LEU A 96 -3.37 9.62 9.85
C LEU A 96 -3.04 8.34 10.64
N ARG A 97 -3.99 7.89 11.46
CA ARG A 97 -3.91 6.59 12.12
C ARG A 97 -4.54 5.53 11.23
N LEU A 98 -3.71 4.87 10.43
CA LEU A 98 -4.18 3.77 9.61
C LEU A 98 -4.42 2.50 10.46
N PRO A 99 -5.53 1.78 10.24
CA PRO A 99 -5.72 0.44 10.77
C PRO A 99 -4.67 -0.51 10.21
N ARG A 100 -4.62 -1.75 10.72
CA ARG A 100 -3.77 -2.78 10.12
C ARG A 100 -4.18 -2.98 8.65
N ILE A 101 -3.23 -2.80 7.75
CA ILE A 101 -3.39 -3.04 6.32
C ILE A 101 -2.55 -4.24 5.91
N THR A 102 -2.98 -4.92 4.86
CA THR A 102 -2.22 -5.97 4.18
C THR A 102 -1.84 -5.48 2.80
N VAL A 103 -0.62 -5.78 2.36
CA VAL A 103 -0.16 -5.48 1.00
C VAL A 103 -0.33 -6.72 0.14
N GLU A 104 -0.81 -6.52 -1.09
CA GLU A 104 -0.89 -7.53 -2.13
C GLU A 104 -0.16 -7.02 -3.37
N PHE A 105 0.89 -7.73 -3.78
CA PHE A 105 1.63 -7.40 -4.98
C PHE A 105 0.94 -8.03 -6.20
N MET A 106 0.63 -7.20 -7.18
CA MET A 106 0.07 -7.60 -8.46
C MET A 106 1.12 -7.42 -9.57
N LEU A 107 0.94 -8.15 -10.67
CA LEU A 107 1.69 -7.94 -11.92
C LEU A 107 0.89 -7.05 -12.86
#